data_AF-A0A543JQB1-F1
#
_entry.id   AF-A0A543JQB1-F1
#
_cell.length_a   1.000
_cell.length_b   1.000
_cell.length_c   1.000
_cell.angle_alpha   90.00
_cell.angle_beta   90.00
_cell.angle_gamma   90.00
#
_symmetry.space_group_name_H-M   'P 1'
#
loop_
_entity.id
_entity.type
_entity.pdbx_description
1 polymer ?
#
loop_
_entity_poly.entity_id
_entity_poly.type
_entity_poly.pdbx_seq_one_letter_code
_entity_poly.pdbx_strand_id
1 'polypeptide(L)'
;MTLDYSGYLCLDALLSLQRPQAPAEVSDRESDAVRSAEHLFIVVHQASELWLAQLLLDLDVAASALRHGSTGAAAEHVERAAALFGVLRAQLDVLDRLPPACFARFRPYLGTASGAQSRQFAALERVLGFGPTEGPLATALADAVAAAGVTLPEVWRSGGPLRRVAEAMSAVARGYRDWQAGHLAVVRRMLGDQPGTGGTAGARHLASRVRLAFPDLHAARREAGDTVPTA
;
A
#
# COMPACT_ATOMS: atom_id res chain seq x y z
N MET A 1 -33.54 13.98 -8.92
CA MET A 1 -32.40 14.89 -8.71
C MET A 1 -31.38 14.62 -9.81
N THR A 2 -30.87 15.67 -10.46
CA THR A 2 -29.79 15.55 -11.42
C THR A 2 -28.50 15.24 -10.67
N LEU A 3 -27.77 14.21 -11.09
CA LEU A 3 -26.48 13.85 -10.48
C LEU A 3 -25.45 14.93 -10.85
N ASP A 4 -24.89 15.61 -9.85
CA ASP A 4 -23.79 16.56 -10.01
C ASP A 4 -22.49 16.02 -9.39
N TYR A 5 -21.39 16.77 -9.53
CA TYR A 5 -20.07 16.36 -9.05
C TYR A 5 -20.05 16.06 -7.54
N SER A 6 -20.65 16.94 -6.75
CA SER A 6 -20.69 16.81 -5.28
C SER A 6 -21.52 15.61 -4.85
N GLY A 7 -22.66 15.38 -5.50
CA GLY A 7 -23.53 14.23 -5.26
C GLY A 7 -22.90 12.91 -5.71
N TYR A 8 -22.20 12.88 -6.84
CA TYR A 8 -21.54 11.67 -7.34
C TYR A 8 -20.38 11.21 -6.45
N LEU A 9 -19.55 12.14 -5.97
CA LEU A 9 -18.40 11.83 -5.10
C LEU A 9 -18.74 11.84 -3.60
N CYS A 10 -19.99 12.12 -3.24
CA CYS A 10 -20.44 12.28 -1.86
C CYS A 10 -19.56 13.26 -1.06
N LEU A 11 -19.24 14.42 -1.64
CA LEU A 11 -18.25 15.34 -1.07
C LEU A 11 -18.61 15.88 0.30
N ASP A 12 -19.89 16.16 0.57
CA ASP A 12 -20.33 16.61 1.89
C ASP A 12 -20.00 15.58 2.98
N ALA A 13 -20.19 14.30 2.67
CA ALA A 13 -19.81 13.23 3.58
C ALA A 13 -18.29 13.14 3.68
N LEU A 14 -17.57 13.00 2.55
CA LEU A 14 -16.13 12.80 2.50
C LEU A 14 -15.35 13.92 3.22
N LEU A 15 -15.71 15.19 2.99
CA LEU A 15 -15.05 16.38 3.53
C LEU A 15 -15.49 16.72 4.96
N SER A 16 -16.40 15.93 5.56
CA SER A 16 -16.80 16.06 6.97
C SER A 16 -16.11 15.07 7.91
N LEU A 17 -15.31 14.14 7.36
CA LEU A 17 -14.68 13.05 8.10
C LEU A 17 -13.37 13.45 8.79
N GLN A 18 -12.81 14.63 8.50
CA GLN A 18 -11.53 15.09 9.07
C GLN A 18 -11.76 15.74 10.44
N ARG A 19 -11.70 14.95 11.52
CA ARG A 19 -12.01 15.37 12.90
C ARG A 19 -10.79 15.27 13.83
N PRO A 20 -9.95 16.31 13.92
CA PRO A 20 -8.88 16.40 14.92
C PRO A 20 -9.39 16.18 16.35
N GLN A 21 -8.61 15.46 17.16
CA GLN A 21 -8.92 15.12 18.56
C GLN A 21 -8.16 15.98 19.56
N ALA A 22 -7.02 16.58 19.17
CA ALA A 22 -6.33 17.51 20.05
C ALA A 22 -7.20 18.76 20.31
N PRO A 23 -7.27 19.25 21.56
CA PRO A 23 -8.07 20.40 21.90
C PRO A 23 -7.55 21.64 21.17
N ALA A 24 -8.47 22.45 20.66
CA ALA A 24 -8.15 23.79 20.21
C ALA A 24 -7.88 24.65 21.45
N GLU A 25 -6.61 24.84 21.80
CA GLU A 25 -6.23 25.88 22.75
C GLU A 25 -6.59 27.26 22.13
N VAL A 26 -6.98 28.21 22.99
CA VAL A 26 -7.46 29.54 22.57
C VAL A 26 -6.45 30.20 21.62
N SER A 27 -6.94 30.55 20.43
CA SER A 27 -6.26 31.14 19.26
C SER A 27 -4.85 31.72 19.52
N ASP A 28 -3.84 30.86 19.45
CA ASP A 28 -2.47 31.25 19.17
C ASP A 28 -1.97 30.53 17.90
N ARG A 29 -0.91 31.05 17.28
CA ARG A 29 -0.35 30.48 16.04
C ARG A 29 0.14 29.03 16.22
N GLU A 30 0.44 28.62 17.45
CA GLU A 30 0.95 27.28 17.75
C GLU A 30 -0.19 26.25 17.74
N SER A 31 -1.36 26.61 18.29
CA SER A 31 -2.62 25.86 18.24
C SER A 31 -3.07 25.61 16.80
N ASP A 32 -2.94 26.61 15.93
CA ASP A 32 -3.23 26.46 14.48
C ASP A 32 -2.27 25.47 13.80
N ALA A 33 -0.99 25.51 14.13
CA ALA A 33 0.01 24.60 13.58
C ALA A 33 -0.26 23.14 13.98
N VAL A 34 -0.61 22.89 15.25
CA VAL A 34 -0.98 21.54 15.73
C VAL A 34 -2.27 21.05 15.06
N ARG A 35 -3.29 21.89 14.96
CA ARG A 35 -4.55 21.54 14.29
C ARG A 35 -4.31 21.19 12.82
N SER A 36 -3.50 21.98 12.12
CA SER A 36 -3.14 21.70 10.72
C SER A 36 -2.33 20.40 10.58
N ALA A 37 -1.43 20.14 11.52
CA ALA A 37 -0.60 18.94 11.54
C ALA A 37 -1.45 17.67 11.77
N GLU A 38 -2.39 17.69 12.72
CA GLU A 38 -3.30 16.57 12.96
C GLU A 38 -4.26 16.38 11.76
N HIS A 39 -4.75 17.46 11.16
CA HIS A 39 -5.56 17.38 9.94
C HIS A 39 -4.80 16.72 8.78
N LEU A 40 -3.53 17.09 8.56
CA LEU A 40 -2.67 16.42 7.58
C LEU A 40 -2.51 14.93 7.88
N PHE A 41 -2.27 14.58 9.15
CA PHE A 41 -2.17 13.20 9.59
C PHE A 41 -3.44 12.40 9.22
N ILE A 42 -4.63 12.95 9.48
CA ILE A 42 -5.90 12.32 9.12
C ILE A 42 -6.06 12.18 7.60
N VAL A 43 -5.84 13.24 6.83
CA VAL A 43 -6.01 13.25 5.37
C VAL A 43 -5.11 12.22 4.69
N VAL A 44 -3.84 12.14 5.08
CA VAL A 44 -2.89 11.14 4.59
C VAL A 44 -3.44 9.73 4.85
N HIS A 45 -3.87 9.42 6.07
CA HIS A 45 -4.37 8.06 6.37
C HIS A 45 -5.69 7.75 5.64
N GLN A 46 -6.61 8.71 5.53
CA GLN A 46 -7.85 8.53 4.77
C GLN A 46 -7.59 8.32 3.28
N ALA A 47 -6.69 9.11 2.68
CA ALA A 47 -6.27 8.93 1.30
C ALA A 47 -5.60 7.56 1.08
N SER A 48 -4.74 7.11 2.00
CA SER A 48 -4.18 5.76 1.98
C SER A 48 -5.26 4.69 1.96
N GLU A 49 -6.28 4.79 2.82
CA GLU A 49 -7.36 3.81 2.89
C GLU A 49 -8.23 3.80 1.61
N LEU A 50 -8.43 4.96 0.96
CA LEU A 50 -9.10 5.02 -0.34
C LEU A 50 -8.27 4.35 -1.46
N TRP A 51 -6.96 4.62 -1.49
CA TRP A 51 -6.07 3.98 -2.46
C TRP A 51 -5.90 2.48 -2.21
N LEU A 52 -5.88 2.05 -0.94
CA LEU A 52 -5.89 0.63 -0.57
C LEU A 52 -7.17 -0.05 -1.04
N ALA A 53 -8.33 0.61 -0.95
CA ALA A 53 -9.59 0.05 -1.46
C ALA A 53 -9.52 -0.18 -2.98
N GLN A 54 -9.02 0.81 -3.74
CA GLN A 54 -8.83 0.65 -5.18
C GLN A 54 -7.79 -0.42 -5.52
N LEU A 55 -6.68 -0.47 -4.78
CA LEU A 55 -5.63 -1.46 -4.96
C LEU A 55 -6.16 -2.88 -4.74
N LEU A 56 -6.92 -3.10 -3.67
CA LEU A 56 -7.51 -4.41 -3.37
C LEU A 56 -8.52 -4.83 -4.45
N LEU A 57 -9.35 -3.90 -4.93
CA LEU A 57 -10.27 -4.15 -6.03
C LEU A 57 -9.53 -4.55 -7.30
N ASP A 58 -8.45 -3.84 -7.66
CA ASP A 58 -7.65 -4.16 -8.84
C ASP A 58 -7.02 -5.54 -8.77
N LEU A 59 -6.46 -5.91 -7.61
CA LEU A 59 -5.84 -7.22 -7.42
C LEU A 59 -6.87 -8.36 -7.44
N ASP A 60 -8.07 -8.14 -6.90
CA ASP A 60 -9.16 -9.11 -6.94
C ASP A 60 -9.69 -9.31 -8.37
N VAL A 61 -9.93 -8.22 -9.11
CA VAL A 61 -10.36 -8.27 -10.50
C VAL A 61 -9.28 -8.92 -11.38
N ALA A 62 -7.99 -8.63 -11.15
CA ALA A 62 -6.89 -9.29 -11.85
C ALA A 62 -6.87 -10.80 -11.61
N ALA A 63 -7.00 -11.24 -10.36
CA ALA A 63 -7.06 -12.65 -10.02
C ALA A 63 -8.28 -13.34 -10.67
N SER A 64 -9.43 -12.65 -10.72
CA SER A 64 -10.61 -13.14 -11.42
C SER A 64 -10.38 -13.23 -12.94
N ALA A 65 -9.78 -12.22 -13.56
CA ALA A 65 -9.48 -12.20 -14.98
C ALA A 65 -8.53 -13.34 -15.38
N LEU A 66 -7.51 -13.64 -14.55
CA LEU A 66 -6.62 -14.80 -14.75
C LEU A 66 -7.39 -16.13 -14.74
N ARG A 67 -8.29 -16.33 -13.76
CA ARG A 67 -9.12 -17.55 -13.66
C ARG A 67 -10.02 -17.77 -14.88
N HIS A 68 -10.42 -16.69 -15.56
CA HIS A 68 -11.25 -16.75 -16.77
C HIS A 68 -10.45 -16.63 -18.07
N GLY A 69 -9.12 -16.75 -18.03
CA GLY A 69 -8.25 -16.69 -19.21
C GLY A 69 -8.08 -15.30 -19.83
N SER A 70 -8.59 -14.24 -19.20
CA SER A 70 -8.49 -12.85 -19.66
C SER A 70 -7.17 -12.20 -19.22
N THR A 71 -6.05 -12.79 -19.64
CA THR A 71 -4.69 -12.42 -19.21
C THR A 71 -4.30 -10.98 -19.54
N GLY A 72 -4.80 -10.42 -20.66
CA GLY A 72 -4.59 -9.01 -21.02
C GLY A 72 -5.24 -8.05 -20.03
N ALA A 73 -6.51 -8.28 -19.68
CA ALA A 73 -7.21 -7.50 -18.68
C ALA A 73 -6.55 -7.64 -17.30
N ALA A 74 -6.14 -8.85 -16.93
CA ALA A 74 -5.39 -9.07 -15.70
C ALA A 74 -4.12 -8.20 -15.64
N ALA A 75 -3.35 -8.14 -16.73
CA ALA A 75 -2.15 -7.31 -16.81
C ALA A 75 -2.47 -5.83 -16.54
N GLU A 76 -3.49 -5.27 -17.18
CA GLU A 76 -3.89 -3.86 -17.01
C GLU A 76 -4.25 -3.52 -15.55
N HIS A 77 -4.95 -4.41 -14.87
CA HIS A 77 -5.30 -4.24 -13.45
C HIS A 77 -4.07 -4.32 -12.54
N VAL A 78 -3.15 -5.27 -12.76
CA VAL A 78 -1.93 -5.37 -11.94
C VAL A 78 -0.96 -4.21 -12.24
N GLU A 79 -0.88 -3.74 -13.48
CA GLU A 79 -0.09 -2.56 -13.86
C GLU A 79 -0.61 -1.30 -13.16
N ARG A 80 -1.93 -1.12 -13.10
CA ARG A 80 -2.54 -0.03 -12.31
C ARG A 80 -2.26 -0.18 -10.82
N ALA A 81 -2.39 -1.39 -10.27
CA ALA A 81 -2.03 -1.69 -8.88
C ALA A 81 -0.56 -1.34 -8.57
N ALA A 82 0.37 -1.63 -9.49
CA ALA A 82 1.77 -1.25 -9.36
C ALA A 82 1.96 0.29 -9.34
N ALA A 83 1.24 1.02 -10.20
CA ALA A 83 1.30 2.48 -10.23
C ALA A 83 0.75 3.11 -8.93
N LEU A 84 -0.27 2.51 -8.31
CA LEU A 84 -0.83 2.99 -7.04
C LEU A 84 0.17 2.95 -5.88
N PHE A 85 1.14 2.02 -5.88
CA PHE A 85 2.23 2.06 -4.91
C PHE A 85 3.12 3.30 -5.05
N GLY A 86 3.25 3.85 -6.27
CA GLY A 86 3.91 5.13 -6.50
C GLY A 86 3.21 6.28 -5.79
N VAL A 87 1.87 6.30 -5.80
CA VAL A 87 1.04 7.29 -5.09
C VAL A 87 1.18 7.13 -3.57
N LEU A 88 1.02 5.90 -3.06
CA LEU A 88 1.17 5.59 -1.64
C LEU A 88 2.56 5.96 -1.11
N ARG A 89 3.62 5.74 -1.90
CA ARG A 89 4.98 6.14 -1.55
C ARG A 89 5.13 7.66 -1.55
N ALA A 90 4.69 8.35 -2.61
CA ALA A 90 4.80 9.82 -2.70
C ALA A 90 4.07 10.53 -1.55
N GLN A 91 2.98 9.94 -1.06
CA GLN A 91 2.26 10.47 0.10
C GLN A 91 3.10 10.47 1.39
N LEU A 92 4.06 9.54 1.53
CA LEU A 92 5.00 9.54 2.66
C LEU A 92 5.92 10.76 2.63
N ASP A 93 6.28 11.27 1.45
CA ASP A 93 7.09 12.49 1.30
C ASP A 93 6.33 13.72 1.82
N VAL A 94 4.99 13.72 1.70
CA VAL A 94 4.11 14.75 2.27
C VAL A 94 4.01 14.58 3.80
N LEU A 95 3.80 13.35 4.26
CA LEU A 95 3.73 13.07 5.71
C LEU A 95 5.04 13.39 6.42
N ASP A 96 6.19 13.25 5.76
CA ASP A 96 7.50 13.61 6.30
C ASP A 96 7.65 15.12 6.59
N ARG A 97 6.81 15.96 5.96
CA ARG A 97 6.74 17.40 6.27
C ARG A 97 6.02 17.72 7.57
N LEU A 98 5.37 16.75 8.20
CA LEU A 98 4.75 16.91 9.52
C LEU A 98 5.85 17.22 10.56
N PRO A 99 5.78 18.35 11.29
CA PRO A 99 6.78 18.69 12.30
C PRO A 99 6.68 17.72 13.51
N PRO A 100 7.80 17.12 13.97
CA PRO A 100 7.78 16.20 15.12
C PRO A 100 7.24 16.85 16.41
N ALA A 101 7.52 18.15 16.61
CA ALA A 101 6.98 18.90 17.75
C ALA A 101 5.45 18.98 17.74
N CYS A 102 4.84 19.20 16.57
CA CYS A 102 3.38 19.19 16.43
C CYS A 102 2.82 17.78 16.65
N PHE A 103 3.46 16.76 16.06
CA PHE A 103 3.08 15.37 16.28
C PHE A 103 3.08 14.99 17.76
N ALA A 104 4.12 15.37 18.51
CA ALA A 104 4.21 15.11 19.94
C ALA A 104 3.04 15.73 20.74
N ARG A 105 2.51 16.88 20.30
CA ARG A 105 1.38 17.56 20.97
C ARG A 105 0.04 16.85 20.74
N PHE A 106 -0.22 16.31 19.55
CA PHE A 106 -1.50 15.60 19.30
C PHE A 106 -1.43 14.08 19.52
N ARG A 107 -0.24 13.48 19.54
CA ARG A 107 -0.05 12.02 19.72
C ARG A 107 -0.79 11.44 20.94
N PRO A 108 -0.82 12.07 22.14
CA PRO A 108 -1.55 11.52 23.29
C PRO A 108 -3.05 11.29 23.03
N TYR A 109 -3.65 12.08 22.13
CA TYR A 109 -5.07 11.98 21.79
C TYR A 109 -5.40 10.86 20.79
N LEU A 110 -4.38 10.21 20.21
CA LEU A 110 -4.58 9.02 19.37
C LEU A 110 -5.02 7.79 20.19
N GLY A 111 -4.81 7.80 21.51
CA GLY A 111 -5.13 6.67 22.38
C GLY A 111 -4.45 5.37 21.92
N THR A 112 -5.24 4.34 21.62
CA THR A 112 -4.78 3.05 21.12
C THR A 112 -4.81 2.92 19.59
N ALA A 113 -5.20 3.98 18.87
CA ALA A 113 -5.29 3.96 17.42
C ALA A 113 -3.90 3.73 16.80
N SER A 114 -3.83 2.78 15.87
CA SER A 114 -2.60 2.37 15.22
C SER A 114 -2.87 1.82 13.81
N GLY A 115 -1.94 2.05 12.88
CA GLY A 115 -1.98 1.46 11.54
C GLY A 115 -2.03 -0.08 11.54
N ALA A 116 -1.59 -0.72 12.64
CA ALA A 116 -1.73 -2.17 12.83
C ALA A 116 -3.20 -2.66 12.85
N GLN A 117 -4.16 -1.75 13.05
CA GLN A 117 -5.59 -2.06 13.06
C GLN A 117 -6.24 -1.93 11.66
N SER A 118 -5.49 -1.52 10.62
CA SER A 118 -6.04 -1.39 9.26
C SER A 118 -6.40 -2.77 8.69
N ARG A 119 -7.70 -3.01 8.50
CA ARG A 119 -8.23 -4.23 7.89
C ARG A 119 -7.82 -4.35 6.42
N GLN A 120 -7.77 -3.22 5.70
CA GLN A 120 -7.37 -3.21 4.30
C GLN A 120 -5.89 -3.53 4.13
N PHE A 121 -5.03 -3.04 5.02
CA PHE A 121 -3.62 -3.41 5.02
C PHE A 121 -3.41 -4.89 5.30
N ALA A 122 -4.13 -5.45 6.29
CA ALA A 122 -4.10 -6.89 6.57
C ALA A 122 -4.64 -7.73 5.38
N ALA A 123 -5.65 -7.21 4.66
CA ALA A 123 -6.14 -7.85 3.43
C ALA A 123 -5.08 -7.82 2.32
N LEU A 124 -4.40 -6.69 2.13
CA LEU A 124 -3.31 -6.54 1.17
C LEU A 124 -2.17 -7.52 1.49
N GLU A 125 -1.76 -7.63 2.75
CA GLU A 125 -0.71 -8.58 3.15
C GLU A 125 -1.07 -10.03 2.80
N ARG A 126 -2.35 -10.42 2.94
CA ARG A 126 -2.82 -11.75 2.50
C ARG A 126 -2.76 -11.91 0.99
N VAL A 127 -3.20 -10.89 0.23
CA VAL A 127 -3.15 -10.92 -1.25
C VAL A 127 -1.71 -11.05 -1.76
N LEU A 128 -0.76 -10.39 -1.10
CA LEU A 128 0.66 -10.43 -1.42
C LEU A 128 1.39 -11.68 -0.90
N GLY A 129 0.71 -12.57 -0.18
CA GLY A 129 1.28 -13.83 0.30
C GLY A 129 2.17 -13.73 1.55
N PHE A 130 1.95 -12.74 2.42
CA PHE A 130 2.63 -12.66 3.73
C PHE A 130 1.99 -13.54 4.82
N GLY A 131 0.87 -14.21 4.50
CA GLY A 131 0.17 -15.15 5.37
C GLY A 131 0.74 -16.58 5.30
N PRO A 132 0.09 -17.55 5.99
CA PRO A 132 0.51 -18.96 5.98
C PRO A 132 0.18 -19.67 4.67
N THR A 133 -0.75 -19.13 3.89
CA THR A 133 -1.17 -19.65 2.59
C THR A 133 -0.69 -18.74 1.48
N GLU A 134 -0.54 -19.31 0.28
CA GLU A 134 -0.27 -18.52 -0.92
C GLU A 134 -1.38 -17.49 -1.17
N GLY A 135 -1.01 -16.33 -1.71
CA GLY A 135 -1.94 -15.26 -2.02
C GLY A 135 -2.77 -15.57 -3.27
N PRO A 136 -4.06 -15.17 -3.33
CA PRO A 136 -4.97 -15.48 -4.44
C PRO A 136 -4.47 -15.04 -5.82
N LEU A 137 -3.70 -13.95 -5.90
CA LEU A 137 -3.13 -13.49 -7.17
C LEU A 137 -1.99 -14.40 -7.65
N ALA A 138 -1.13 -14.88 -6.74
CA ALA A 138 -0.05 -15.80 -7.07
C ALA A 138 -0.62 -17.17 -7.49
N THR A 139 -1.61 -17.69 -6.77
CA THR A 139 -2.33 -18.91 -7.15
C THR A 139 -2.98 -18.77 -8.53
N ALA A 140 -3.68 -17.66 -8.79
CA ALA A 140 -4.33 -17.45 -10.09
C ALA A 140 -3.32 -17.34 -11.25
N LEU A 141 -2.14 -16.75 -11.01
CA LEU A 141 -1.06 -16.74 -12.00
C LEU A 141 -0.53 -18.16 -12.24
N ALA A 142 -0.27 -18.93 -11.18
CA ALA A 142 0.21 -20.31 -11.29
C ALA A 142 -0.77 -21.19 -12.10
N ASP A 143 -2.08 -21.07 -11.84
CA ASP A 143 -3.12 -21.78 -12.58
C ASP A 143 -3.15 -21.38 -14.06
N ALA A 144 -3.04 -20.08 -14.36
CA ALA A 144 -3.04 -19.58 -15.73
C ALA A 144 -1.78 -20.03 -16.51
N VAL A 145 -0.63 -20.11 -15.83
CA VAL A 145 0.62 -20.62 -16.39
C VAL A 145 0.52 -22.12 -16.68
N ALA A 146 -0.02 -22.90 -15.74
CA ALA A 146 -0.27 -24.32 -15.93
C ALA A 146 -1.27 -24.59 -17.07
N ALA A 147 -2.35 -23.81 -17.15
CA ALA A 147 -3.35 -23.92 -18.22
C ALA A 147 -2.78 -23.59 -19.60
N ALA A 148 -1.80 -22.70 -19.67
CA ALA A 148 -1.07 -22.39 -20.90
C ALA A 148 -0.03 -23.46 -21.29
N GLY A 149 0.20 -24.48 -20.45
CA GLY A 149 1.16 -25.55 -20.71
C GLY A 149 2.61 -25.08 -20.69
N VAL A 150 2.90 -23.98 -19.98
CA VAL A 150 4.25 -23.41 -19.84
C VAL A 150 4.65 -23.34 -18.37
N THR A 151 5.93 -23.10 -18.13
CA THR A 151 6.51 -22.86 -16.80
C THR A 151 6.71 -21.37 -16.54
N LEU A 152 6.82 -20.97 -15.28
CA LEU A 152 7.05 -19.57 -14.91
C LEU A 152 8.37 -19.01 -15.48
N PRO A 153 9.51 -19.75 -15.53
CA PRO A 153 10.69 -19.31 -16.25
C PRO A 153 10.47 -19.10 -17.76
N GLU A 154 9.66 -19.92 -18.41
CA GLU A 154 9.31 -19.74 -19.83
C GLU A 154 8.44 -18.51 -20.08
N VAL A 155 7.55 -18.17 -19.13
CA VAL A 155 6.80 -16.90 -19.15
C VAL A 155 7.76 -15.71 -19.15
N TRP A 156 8.84 -15.76 -18.37
CA TRP A 156 9.86 -14.69 -18.35
C TRP A 156 10.71 -14.62 -19.61
N ARG A 157 10.89 -15.72 -20.35
CA ARG A 157 11.63 -15.73 -21.62
C ARG A 157 10.76 -15.33 -22.80
N SER A 158 9.46 -15.64 -22.74
CA SER A 158 8.49 -15.31 -23.78
C SER A 158 7.98 -13.87 -23.65
N GLY A 159 7.21 -13.40 -24.62
CA GLY A 159 6.47 -12.14 -24.55
C GLY A 159 4.99 -12.36 -24.25
N GLY A 160 4.22 -11.28 -24.20
CA GLY A 160 2.76 -11.34 -24.15
C GLY A 160 2.13 -11.19 -22.76
N PRO A 161 0.82 -11.41 -22.64
CA PRO A 161 0.05 -11.00 -21.47
C PRO A 161 0.46 -11.64 -20.14
N LEU A 162 0.82 -12.94 -20.12
CA LEU A 162 1.28 -13.61 -18.89
C LEU A 162 2.59 -13.01 -18.37
N ARG A 163 3.51 -12.64 -19.26
CA ARG A 163 4.74 -11.93 -18.88
C ARG A 163 4.43 -10.55 -18.31
N ARG A 164 3.51 -9.81 -18.93
CA ARG A 164 3.08 -8.50 -18.39
C ARG A 164 2.52 -8.62 -16.97
N VAL A 165 1.70 -9.65 -16.70
CA VAL A 165 1.22 -9.92 -15.33
C VAL A 165 2.38 -10.22 -14.39
N ALA A 166 3.32 -11.08 -14.76
CA ALA A 166 4.51 -11.41 -13.96
C ALA A 166 5.40 -10.18 -13.67
N GLU A 167 5.61 -9.32 -14.67
CA GLU A 167 6.35 -8.06 -14.55
C GLU A 167 5.64 -7.08 -13.61
N ALA A 168 4.33 -6.92 -13.79
CA ALA A 168 3.51 -6.02 -12.97
C ALA A 168 3.41 -6.51 -11.51
N MET A 169 3.26 -7.82 -11.26
CA MET A 169 3.31 -8.39 -9.92
C MET A 169 4.68 -8.16 -9.26
N SER A 170 5.76 -8.29 -10.03
CA SER A 170 7.10 -7.96 -9.55
C SER A 170 7.24 -6.46 -9.22
N ALA A 171 6.56 -5.58 -9.97
CA ALA A 171 6.51 -4.15 -9.69
C ALA A 171 5.69 -3.83 -8.42
N VAL A 172 4.55 -4.50 -8.20
CA VAL A 172 3.78 -4.47 -6.95
C VAL A 172 4.66 -4.87 -5.77
N ALA A 173 5.40 -5.98 -5.87
CA ALA A 173 6.28 -6.45 -4.80
C ALA A 173 7.36 -5.42 -4.43
N ARG A 174 8.00 -4.81 -5.44
CA ARG A 174 8.98 -3.72 -5.22
C ARG A 174 8.31 -2.49 -4.61
N GLY A 175 7.19 -2.05 -5.18
CA GLY A 175 6.45 -0.88 -4.70
C GLY A 175 6.00 -1.01 -3.25
N TYR A 176 5.51 -2.19 -2.86
CA TYR A 176 5.15 -2.47 -1.46
C TYR A 176 6.36 -2.39 -0.54
N ARG A 177 7.48 -3.05 -0.88
CA ARG A 177 8.71 -3.00 -0.09
C ARG A 177 9.25 -1.57 0.05
N ASP A 178 9.24 -0.81 -1.04
CA ASP A 178 9.73 0.57 -1.05
C ASP A 178 8.82 1.48 -0.20
N TRP A 179 7.50 1.24 -0.22
CA TRP A 179 6.56 1.88 0.71
C TRP A 179 6.85 1.50 2.17
N GLN A 180 7.12 0.21 2.47
CA GLN A 180 7.46 -0.22 3.83
C GLN A 180 8.73 0.48 4.34
N ALA A 181 9.75 0.60 3.50
CA ALA A 181 10.99 1.29 3.82
C ALA A 181 10.78 2.78 4.06
N GLY A 182 9.99 3.45 3.21
CA GLY A 182 9.62 4.87 3.40
C GLY A 182 8.83 5.09 4.69
N HIS A 183 7.85 4.22 4.97
CA HIS A 183 7.05 4.30 6.18
C HIS A 183 7.91 4.12 7.44
N LEU A 184 8.85 3.17 7.41
CA LEU A 184 9.85 3.01 8.47
C LEU A 184 10.69 4.27 8.68
N ALA A 185 11.11 4.94 7.60
CA ALA A 185 11.88 6.18 7.70
C ALA A 185 11.08 7.30 8.38
N VAL A 186 9.82 7.50 7.96
CA VAL A 186 8.92 8.48 8.60
C VAL A 186 8.73 8.14 10.09
N VAL A 187 8.47 6.88 10.43
CA VAL A 187 8.26 6.47 11.83
C VAL A 187 9.52 6.68 12.67
N ARG A 188 10.71 6.40 12.15
CA ARG A 188 11.98 6.68 12.84
C ARG A 188 12.15 8.18 13.10
N ARG A 189 11.78 9.04 12.16
CA ARG A 189 11.82 10.49 12.35
C ARG A 189 10.82 10.98 13.40
N MET A 190 9.60 10.41 13.42
CA MET A 190 8.54 10.84 14.35
C MET A 190 8.71 10.29 15.77
N LEU A 191 9.16 9.05 15.91
CA LEU A 191 9.20 8.33 17.20
C LEU A 191 10.61 8.09 17.74
N GLY A 192 11.66 8.13 16.91
CA GLY A 192 12.97 7.62 17.29
C GLY A 192 12.87 6.17 17.79
N ASP A 193 13.33 5.94 19.02
CA ASP A 193 13.27 4.63 19.70
C ASP A 193 11.98 4.40 20.51
N GLN A 194 11.04 5.34 20.50
CA GLN A 194 9.78 5.23 21.25
C GLN A 194 8.91 4.07 20.71
N PRO A 195 8.21 3.33 21.60
CA PRO A 195 7.20 2.35 21.20
C PRO A 195 6.05 2.99 20.39
N GLY A 196 5.40 2.18 19.54
CA GLY A 196 4.20 2.59 18.81
C GLY A 196 2.96 2.68 19.71
N THR A 197 1.96 3.47 19.32
CA THR A 197 0.66 3.57 20.04
C THR A 197 -0.10 2.26 20.08
N GLY A 198 0.15 1.35 19.12
CA GLY A 198 -0.38 -0.01 19.10
C GLY A 198 0.40 -1.03 19.95
N GLY A 199 1.31 -0.60 20.83
CA GLY A 199 2.06 -1.49 21.72
C GLY A 199 3.24 -2.24 21.07
N THR A 200 3.61 -1.92 19.84
CA THR A 200 4.77 -2.51 19.16
C THR A 200 6.07 -1.82 19.57
N ALA A 201 7.22 -2.47 19.29
CA ALA A 201 8.55 -1.88 19.45
C ALA A 201 8.87 -0.74 18.45
N GLY A 202 7.85 -0.09 17.88
CA GLY A 202 7.97 1.05 16.98
C GLY A 202 8.75 0.71 15.71
N ALA A 203 9.79 1.49 15.43
CA ALA A 203 10.64 1.32 14.25
C ALA A 203 11.29 -0.07 14.14
N ARG A 204 11.65 -0.72 15.26
CA ARG A 204 12.24 -2.06 15.22
C ARG A 204 11.26 -3.12 14.74
N HIS A 205 10.00 -3.01 15.14
CA HIS A 205 8.95 -3.89 14.65
C HIS A 205 8.72 -3.68 13.15
N LEU A 206 8.67 -2.44 12.67
CA LEU A 206 8.50 -2.17 11.23
C LEU A 206 9.69 -2.65 10.40
N ALA A 207 10.93 -2.52 10.90
CA ALA A 207 12.12 -2.99 10.21
C ALA A 207 12.09 -4.51 9.94
N SER A 208 11.57 -5.33 10.86
CA SER A 208 11.47 -6.78 10.64
C SER A 208 10.36 -7.17 9.66
N ARG A 209 9.48 -6.24 9.30
CA ARG A 209 8.36 -6.47 8.36
C ARG A 209 8.71 -6.13 6.91
N VAL A 210 9.84 -5.45 6.65
CA VAL A 210 10.29 -5.11 5.30
C VAL A 210 10.67 -6.40 4.55
N ARG A 211 9.79 -6.87 3.67
CA ARG A 211 9.92 -8.15 2.98
C ARG A 211 9.41 -8.01 1.55
N LEU A 212 10.00 -8.77 0.63
CA LEU A 212 9.57 -8.80 -0.76
C LEU A 212 8.46 -9.85 -0.94
N ALA A 213 7.37 -9.47 -1.60
CA ALA A 213 6.29 -10.39 -1.97
C ALA A 213 6.71 -11.31 -3.13
N PHE A 214 5.94 -12.38 -3.39
CA PHE A 214 6.10 -13.28 -4.54
C PHE A 214 7.51 -13.87 -4.72
N PRO A 215 8.06 -14.61 -3.73
CA PRO A 215 9.42 -15.14 -3.79
C PRO A 215 9.66 -16.08 -4.99
N ASP A 216 8.68 -16.91 -5.33
CA ASP A 216 8.78 -17.89 -6.43
C ASP A 216 8.81 -17.21 -7.79
N LEU A 217 8.05 -16.11 -7.95
CA LEU A 217 8.08 -15.28 -9.15
C LEU A 217 9.47 -14.67 -9.37
N HIS A 218 10.11 -14.20 -8.30
CA HIS A 218 11.46 -13.68 -8.34
C HIS A 218 12.52 -14.77 -8.57
N ALA A 219 12.30 -15.98 -8.07
CA ALA A 219 13.17 -17.12 -8.34
C ALA A 219 13.11 -17.52 -9.83
N ALA A 220 11.91 -17.65 -10.38
CA ALA A 220 11.70 -17.96 -11.80
C ALA A 220 12.32 -16.91 -12.74
N ARG A 221 12.25 -15.63 -12.37
CA ARG A 221 12.89 -14.55 -13.13
C ARG A 221 14.42 -14.72 -13.20
N ARG A 222 15.06 -15.09 -12.08
CA ARG A 222 16.51 -15.33 -12.04
C ARG A 222 16.89 -16.53 -12.89
N GLU A 223 16.12 -17.62 -12.82
CA GLU A 223 16.31 -18.82 -13.64
C GLU A 223 16.15 -18.53 -15.14
N ALA A 224 15.28 -17.59 -15.50
CA ALA A 224 15.09 -17.15 -16.87
C ALA A 224 16.29 -16.34 -17.43
N GLY A 225 17.24 -15.92 -16.59
CA GLY A 225 18.33 -15.04 -16.97
C GLY A 225 17.90 -13.57 -17.17
N ASP A 226 16.68 -13.22 -16.78
CA ASP A 226 16.14 -11.86 -16.86
C ASP A 226 16.52 -11.05 -15.60
N THR A 227 17.82 -10.88 -15.36
CA THR A 227 18.31 -9.99 -14.32
C THR A 227 18.42 -8.58 -14.88
N VAL A 228 17.79 -7.60 -14.22
CA VAL A 228 18.12 -6.19 -14.47
C VAL A 228 19.61 -6.02 -14.15
N PRO A 229 20.43 -5.37 -14.99
CA PRO A 229 21.79 -5.03 -14.63
C PRO A 229 21.75 -4.31 -13.28
N THR A 230 22.53 -4.77 -12.30
CA THR A 230 22.73 -4.03 -11.06
C THR A 230 23.34 -2.68 -11.43
N ALA A 231 22.53 -1.62 -11.37
CA ALA A 231 22.99 -0.24 -11.39
C ALA A 231 23.39 0.17 -9.97
#